data_AF-A0A9E5JQ62-F1
#
_entry.id   AF-A0A9E5JQ62-F1
#
_cell.length_a   1.000
_cell.length_b   1.000
_cell.length_c   1.000
_cell.angle_alpha   90.00
_cell.angle_beta   90.00
_cell.angle_gamma   90.00
#
_symmetry.space_group_name_H-M   'P 1'
#
loop_
_entity.id
_entity.type
_entity.pdbx_description
1 polymer ?
#
loop_
_entity_poly.entity_id
_entity_poly.type
_entity_poly.pdbx_seq_one_letter_code
_entity_poly.pdbx_strand_id
1 'polypeptide(L)'
;MLVAIVVGVLVGRATAPAATQTPEESSAEAGFARDMQVHHGQAIEMSLIIRERTDDPEIRLLALDIATGQTQQQGQMFAWLTMWGLPQTSSRPAMEWMSMPALNSDEQGGDHTGMDMTDGSSSDALGGAMPGMATPDDLQLLSSLSGVEAERLYLRLMMAHHQGGVEMAESVLARSNDPQVRTLAQGMVQQQSKELDYMSELLAARS
;
A
#
# COMPACT_ATOMS: atom_id res chain seq x y z
N MET A 1 -39.67 -55.88 -33.11
CA MET A 1 -38.54 -54.93 -33.28
C MET A 1 -38.11 -54.51 -31.88
N LEU A 2 -36.86 -54.79 -31.51
CA LEU A 2 -36.25 -54.40 -30.23
C LEU A 2 -35.65 -52.99 -30.42
N VAL A 3 -36.02 -52.04 -29.57
CA VAL A 3 -35.37 -50.73 -29.48
C VAL A 3 -34.50 -50.73 -28.23
N ALA A 4 -33.18 -50.68 -28.42
CA ALA A 4 -32.21 -50.51 -27.35
C ALA A 4 -31.92 -49.01 -27.19
N ILE A 5 -32.19 -48.45 -26.00
CA ILE A 5 -31.76 -47.10 -25.63
C ILE A 5 -30.46 -47.26 -24.83
N VAL A 6 -29.36 -46.81 -25.41
CA VAL A 6 -28.07 -46.70 -24.73
C VAL A 6 -28.05 -45.33 -24.04
N VAL A 7 -28.12 -45.32 -22.71
CA VAL A 7 -27.87 -44.13 -21.89
C VAL A 7 -26.37 -44.05 -21.62
N GLY A 8 -25.69 -43.13 -22.30
CA GLY A 8 -24.30 -42.78 -22.00
C GLY A 8 -24.26 -41.84 -20.80
N VAL A 9 -23.68 -42.30 -19.69
CA VAL A 9 -23.35 -41.45 -18.54
C VAL A 9 -21.97 -40.83 -18.79
N LEU A 10 -21.94 -39.55 -19.15
CA LEU A 10 -20.70 -38.75 -19.16
C LEU A 10 -20.42 -38.27 -17.74
N VAL A 11 -19.50 -38.94 -17.04
CA VAL A 11 -18.94 -38.45 -15.77
C VAL A 11 -17.90 -37.38 -16.11
N GLY A 12 -18.33 -36.13 -16.26
CA GLY A 12 -17.43 -34.98 -16.27
C GLY A 12 -16.99 -34.68 -14.83
N ARG A 13 -15.71 -34.85 -14.50
CA ARG A 13 -15.17 -34.30 -13.25
C ARG A 13 -15.12 -32.79 -13.40
N ALA A 14 -16.11 -32.09 -12.84
CA ALA A 14 -16.02 -30.66 -12.64
C ALA A 14 -14.90 -30.40 -11.62
N THR A 15 -13.76 -29.88 -12.07
CA THR A 15 -12.79 -29.25 -11.18
C THR A 15 -13.42 -27.96 -10.71
N ALA A 16 -14.04 -27.98 -9.53
CA ALA A 16 -14.46 -26.75 -8.87
C ALA A 16 -13.21 -25.85 -8.73
N PRO A 17 -13.30 -24.54 -9.01
CA PRO A 17 -12.21 -23.63 -8.68
C PRO A 17 -11.90 -23.77 -7.19
N ALA A 18 -10.62 -23.89 -6.84
CA ALA A 18 -10.19 -23.91 -5.45
C ALA A 18 -10.76 -22.65 -4.77
N ALA A 19 -11.56 -22.83 -3.71
CA ALA A 19 -12.01 -21.72 -2.90
C ALA A 19 -10.77 -21.03 -2.32
N THR A 20 -10.67 -19.71 -2.48
CA THR A 20 -9.66 -18.92 -1.79
C THR A 20 -9.88 -19.12 -0.30
N GLN A 21 -8.90 -19.72 0.37
CA GLN A 21 -8.93 -19.87 1.82
C GLN A 21 -8.89 -18.48 2.44
N THR A 22 -9.76 -18.24 3.43
CA THR A 22 -9.75 -16.99 4.19
C THR A 22 -8.37 -16.80 4.82
N PRO A 23 -7.72 -15.63 4.64
CA PRO A 23 -6.42 -15.37 5.24
C PRO A 23 -6.44 -15.50 6.76
N GLU A 24 -5.36 -16.03 7.33
CA GLU A 24 -5.16 -16.11 8.78
C GLU A 24 -4.81 -14.74 9.37
N GLU A 25 -4.97 -14.57 10.68
CA GLU A 25 -4.65 -13.29 11.36
C GLU A 25 -3.17 -12.87 11.21
N SER A 26 -2.27 -13.86 11.11
CA SER A 26 -0.82 -13.71 10.85
C SER A 26 -0.45 -13.54 9.38
N SER A 27 -1.39 -13.61 8.45
CA SER A 27 -1.04 -13.62 7.04
C SER A 27 -0.49 -12.27 6.57
N ALA A 28 0.23 -12.30 5.45
CA ALA A 28 0.71 -11.08 4.81
C ALA A 28 -0.45 -10.15 4.39
N GLU A 29 -1.56 -10.72 3.93
CA GLU A 29 -2.78 -9.99 3.58
C GLU A 29 -3.36 -9.23 4.78
N ALA A 30 -3.47 -9.89 5.93
CA ALA A 30 -4.01 -9.29 7.14
C ALA A 30 -3.06 -8.22 7.72
N GLY A 31 -1.75 -8.46 7.69
CA GLY A 31 -0.74 -7.47 8.08
C GLY A 31 -0.76 -6.24 7.17
N PHE A 32 -0.66 -6.45 5.86
CA PHE A 32 -0.73 -5.39 4.85
C PHE A 32 -1.99 -4.54 4.97
N ALA A 33 -3.16 -5.18 5.09
CA ALA A 33 -4.43 -4.47 5.21
C ALA A 33 -4.49 -3.57 6.44
N ARG A 34 -3.91 -3.98 7.59
CA ARG A 34 -3.88 -3.15 8.80
C ARG A 34 -2.89 -2.01 8.68
N ASP A 35 -1.67 -2.32 8.27
CA ASP A 35 -0.58 -1.33 8.25
C ASP A 35 -0.82 -0.29 7.15
N MET A 36 -1.25 -0.70 5.97
CA MET A 36 -1.56 0.24 4.88
C MET A 36 -2.81 1.08 5.17
N GLN A 37 -3.75 0.62 6.02
CA GLN A 37 -4.84 1.49 6.48
C GLN A 37 -4.34 2.64 7.35
N VAL A 38 -3.34 2.39 8.20
CA VAL A 38 -2.71 3.43 9.04
C VAL A 38 -1.89 4.38 8.17
N HIS A 39 -1.09 3.83 7.25
CA HIS A 39 -0.31 4.57 6.27
C HIS A 39 -1.20 5.53 5.46
N HIS A 40 -2.27 5.01 4.86
CA HIS A 40 -3.22 5.84 4.09
C HIS A 40 -3.92 6.92 4.93
N GLY A 41 -4.17 6.63 6.21
CA GLY A 41 -4.71 7.62 7.14
C GLY A 41 -3.87 8.89 7.23
N GLN A 42 -2.54 8.76 7.25
CA GLN A 42 -1.63 9.90 7.33
C GLN A 42 -1.55 10.69 6.02
N ALA A 43 -1.54 10.02 4.86
CA ALA A 43 -1.61 10.72 3.58
C ALA A 43 -2.90 11.55 3.45
N ILE A 44 -4.05 10.99 3.85
CA ILE A 44 -5.32 11.74 3.90
C ILE A 44 -5.19 12.97 4.81
N GLU A 45 -4.60 12.82 6.00
CA GLU A 45 -4.36 13.93 6.94
C GLU A 45 -3.48 15.03 6.31
N MET A 46 -2.32 14.67 5.75
CA MET A 46 -1.42 15.63 5.08
C MET A 46 -2.12 16.37 3.94
N SER A 47 -2.92 15.65 3.13
CA SER A 47 -3.70 16.23 2.04
C SER A 47 -4.79 17.20 2.52
N LEU A 48 -5.43 16.93 3.65
CA LEU A 48 -6.38 17.86 4.25
C LEU A 48 -5.69 19.11 4.80
N ILE A 49 -4.54 18.94 5.47
CA ILE A 49 -3.74 20.06 5.97
C ILE A 49 -3.34 21.00 4.83
N ILE A 50 -2.68 20.50 3.78
CA ILE A 50 -2.16 21.37 2.71
C ILE A 50 -3.29 22.16 2.01
N ARG A 51 -4.49 21.58 1.90
CA ARG A 51 -5.66 22.27 1.33
C ARG A 51 -6.14 23.46 2.17
N GLU A 52 -5.73 23.59 3.43
CA GLU A 52 -5.97 24.77 4.25
C GLU A 52 -4.76 25.72 4.26
N ARG A 53 -3.61 25.28 3.75
CA ARG A 53 -2.35 26.04 3.77
C ARG A 53 -1.98 26.65 2.42
N THR A 54 -2.69 26.35 1.34
CA THR A 54 -2.47 26.99 0.03
C THR A 54 -3.77 27.25 -0.75
N ASP A 55 -3.72 28.30 -1.56
CA ASP A 55 -4.69 28.66 -2.59
C ASP A 55 -4.31 28.15 -3.99
N ASP A 56 -3.13 27.52 -4.14
CA ASP A 56 -2.66 26.97 -5.42
C ASP A 56 -3.60 25.85 -5.92
N PRO A 57 -4.23 26.02 -7.10
CA PRO A 57 -5.24 25.07 -7.57
C PRO A 57 -4.67 23.70 -7.93
N GLU A 58 -3.40 23.60 -8.36
CA GLU A 58 -2.78 22.32 -8.73
C GLU A 58 -2.50 21.49 -7.49
N ILE A 59 -1.93 22.09 -6.44
CA ILE A 59 -1.66 21.42 -5.18
C ILE A 59 -2.96 21.01 -4.50
N ARG A 60 -3.97 21.88 -4.52
CA ARG A 60 -5.29 21.55 -3.97
C ARG A 60 -5.93 20.38 -4.70
N LEU A 61 -5.86 20.34 -6.03
CA LEU A 61 -6.43 19.24 -6.82
C LEU A 61 -5.69 17.93 -6.55
N LEU A 62 -4.36 17.93 -6.61
CA LEU A 62 -3.53 16.77 -6.27
C LEU A 62 -3.88 16.22 -4.88
N ALA A 63 -3.97 17.09 -3.87
CA ALA A 63 -4.30 16.68 -2.51
C ALA A 63 -5.72 16.08 -2.40
N LEU A 64 -6.69 16.59 -3.18
CA LEU A 64 -8.03 16.02 -3.21
C LEU A 64 -8.05 14.62 -3.84
N ASP A 65 -7.30 14.45 -4.93
CA ASP A 65 -7.22 13.18 -5.66
C ASP A 65 -6.55 12.10 -4.79
N ILE A 66 -5.42 12.44 -4.14
CA ILE A 66 -4.74 11.55 -3.18
C ILE A 66 -5.67 11.19 -2.02
N ALA A 67 -6.28 12.18 -1.35
CA ALA A 67 -7.16 11.93 -0.23
C ALA A 67 -8.34 11.01 -0.60
N THR A 68 -8.96 11.24 -1.75
CA THR A 68 -10.11 10.44 -2.22
C THR A 68 -9.68 9.02 -2.60
N GLY A 69 -8.61 8.89 -3.38
CA GLY A 69 -8.07 7.60 -3.79
C GLY A 69 -7.66 6.74 -2.60
N GLN A 70 -6.92 7.32 -1.66
CA GLN A 70 -6.47 6.61 -0.47
C GLN A 70 -7.61 6.30 0.51
N THR A 71 -8.63 7.16 0.63
CA THR A 71 -9.84 6.85 1.42
C THR A 71 -10.57 5.62 0.86
N GLN A 72 -10.70 5.53 -0.45
CA GLN A 72 -11.32 4.37 -1.10
C GLN A 72 -10.54 3.07 -0.81
N GLN A 73 -9.22 3.12 -0.97
CA GLN A 73 -8.35 1.96 -0.76
C GLN A 73 -8.34 1.54 0.73
N GLN A 74 -8.32 2.51 1.65
CA GLN A 74 -8.44 2.27 3.10
C GLN A 74 -9.75 1.54 3.43
N GLY A 75 -10.87 1.99 2.86
CA GLY A 75 -12.18 1.35 3.03
C GLY A 75 -12.24 -0.08 2.46
N GLN A 76 -11.54 -0.35 1.35
CA GLN A 76 -11.45 -1.70 0.80
C GLN A 76 -10.71 -2.65 1.73
N MET A 77 -9.58 -2.23 2.29
CA MET A 77 -8.80 -3.03 3.25
C MET A 77 -9.57 -3.26 4.57
N PHE A 78 -10.29 -2.23 5.03
CA PHE A 78 -11.21 -2.36 6.17
C PHE A 78 -12.27 -3.44 5.91
N ALA A 79 -12.89 -3.40 4.72
CA ALA A 79 -13.92 -4.35 4.33
C ALA A 79 -13.38 -5.78 4.24
N TRP A 80 -12.15 -5.97 3.72
CA TRP A 80 -11.51 -7.28 3.69
C TRP A 80 -11.35 -7.89 5.08
N LEU A 81 -10.77 -7.15 6.04
CA LEU A 81 -10.62 -7.65 7.41
C LEU A 81 -11.97 -8.01 8.02
N THR A 82 -13.02 -7.22 7.75
CA THR A 82 -14.39 -7.52 8.20
C THR A 82 -14.92 -8.82 7.57
N MET A 83 -14.75 -9.00 6.25
CA MET A 83 -15.22 -10.19 5.53
C MET A 83 -14.44 -11.45 5.89
N TRP A 84 -13.15 -11.32 6.22
CA TRP A 84 -12.31 -12.41 6.70
C TRP A 84 -12.54 -12.74 8.18
N GLY A 85 -13.37 -11.97 8.89
CA GLY A 85 -13.63 -12.14 10.32
C GLY A 85 -12.42 -11.80 11.19
N LEU A 86 -11.51 -10.96 10.69
CA LEU A 86 -10.28 -10.56 11.38
C LEU A 86 -10.42 -9.20 12.05
N PRO A 87 -9.74 -8.97 13.20
CA PRO A 87 -9.72 -7.65 13.85
C PRO A 87 -9.04 -6.58 12.97
N GLN A 88 -9.55 -5.35 13.05
CA GLN A 88 -9.00 -4.16 12.35
C GLN A 88 -7.63 -3.73 12.89
N THR A 89 -7.27 -4.16 14.10
CA THR A 89 -6.01 -3.86 14.76
C THR A 89 -5.29 -5.14 15.12
N SER A 90 -3.98 -5.08 15.33
CA SER A 90 -3.16 -6.22 15.76
C SER A 90 -2.35 -5.85 17.00
N SER A 91 -2.07 -6.82 17.86
CA SER A 91 -1.09 -6.68 18.94
C SER A 91 0.35 -6.97 18.49
N ARG A 92 0.53 -7.48 17.26
CA ARG A 92 1.84 -7.67 16.64
C ARG A 92 2.45 -6.33 16.22
N PRO A 93 3.79 -6.19 16.24
CA PRO A 93 4.46 -5.04 15.68
C PRO A 93 4.03 -4.76 14.23
N ALA A 94 3.94 -3.48 13.88
CA ALA A 94 3.77 -3.05 12.49
C ALA A 94 4.88 -3.63 11.61
N MET A 95 4.54 -3.93 10.36
CA MET A 95 5.46 -4.40 9.33
C MET A 95 6.07 -5.80 9.57
N GLU A 96 5.70 -6.52 10.64
CA GLU A 96 6.20 -7.88 10.91
C GLU A 96 5.96 -8.82 9.71
N TRP A 97 4.82 -8.65 9.04
CA TRP A 97 4.45 -9.41 7.85
C TRP A 97 5.41 -9.23 6.66
N MET A 98 6.14 -8.11 6.58
CA MET A 98 7.13 -7.89 5.52
C MET A 98 8.39 -8.73 5.73
N SER A 99 8.66 -9.22 6.94
CA SER A 99 9.81 -10.09 7.22
C SER A 99 9.53 -11.57 6.93
N MET A 100 8.29 -11.92 6.57
CA MET A 100 7.94 -13.31 6.22
C MET A 100 8.62 -13.74 4.91
N PRO A 101 8.88 -15.06 4.71
CA PRO A 101 9.40 -15.56 3.45
C PRO A 101 8.49 -15.21 2.26
N ALA A 102 9.10 -14.86 1.12
CA ALA A 102 8.36 -14.69 -0.12
C ALA A 102 7.88 -16.05 -0.65
N LEU A 103 6.75 -16.08 -1.36
CA LEU A 103 6.11 -17.33 -1.81
C LEU A 103 6.99 -18.20 -2.75
N ASN A 104 8.02 -17.62 -3.35
CA ASN A 104 8.93 -18.29 -4.29
C ASN A 104 10.38 -18.42 -3.77
N SER A 105 10.61 -18.33 -2.45
CA SER A 105 11.97 -18.40 -1.88
C SER A 105 12.60 -19.81 -1.84
N ASP A 106 11.89 -20.84 -2.31
CA ASP A 106 12.27 -22.24 -2.08
C ASP A 106 13.14 -22.88 -3.20
N GLU A 107 13.71 -22.11 -4.13
CA GLU A 107 14.52 -22.70 -5.21
C GLU A 107 15.98 -22.31 -5.32
N GLN A 108 16.57 -21.48 -4.45
CA GLN A 108 18.03 -21.31 -4.44
C GLN A 108 18.54 -20.96 -3.05
N GLY A 109 19.24 -21.91 -2.42
CA GLY A 109 20.23 -21.61 -1.40
C GLY A 109 21.35 -20.74 -2.01
N GLY A 110 21.13 -19.43 -2.01
CA GLY A 110 22.08 -18.41 -2.41
C GLY A 110 22.52 -17.64 -1.17
N ASP A 111 23.82 -17.72 -0.90
CA ASP A 111 24.58 -16.96 0.08
C ASP A 111 24.08 -15.51 0.17
N HIS A 112 23.50 -15.13 1.31
CA HIS A 112 23.12 -13.75 1.60
C HIS A 112 24.39 -13.01 2.03
N THR A 113 25.26 -12.76 1.05
CA THR A 113 26.33 -11.78 1.21
C THR A 113 25.67 -10.44 1.48
N GLY A 114 25.88 -9.93 2.68
CA GLY A 114 25.26 -8.72 3.20
C GLY A 114 25.29 -7.58 2.18
N MET A 115 24.10 -7.04 1.89
CA MET A 115 24.01 -5.70 1.34
C MET A 115 24.48 -4.74 2.42
N ASP A 116 25.73 -4.32 2.24
CA ASP A 116 26.34 -3.20 2.92
C ASP A 116 25.47 -1.96 2.72
N MET A 117 24.77 -1.56 3.77
CA MET A 117 24.01 -0.32 3.83
C MET A 117 24.99 0.84 4.01
N THR A 118 25.78 1.14 2.98
CA THR A 118 26.54 2.39 2.90
C THR A 118 26.29 3.06 1.55
N ASP A 119 25.13 3.71 1.44
CA ASP A 119 25.06 4.96 0.70
C ASP A 119 24.31 5.99 1.54
N GLY A 120 25.03 7.06 1.87
CA GLY A 120 24.56 8.16 2.67
C GLY A 120 23.74 9.11 1.83
N SER A 121 22.42 9.05 2.00
CA SER A 121 21.52 10.18 1.78
C SER A 121 20.41 10.13 2.82
N SER A 122 20.74 10.60 4.02
CA SER A 122 19.83 11.15 5.04
C SER A 122 18.40 10.58 5.07
N SER A 123 18.25 9.30 5.44
CA SER A 123 16.95 8.68 5.78
C SER A 123 16.58 8.80 7.26
N ASP A 124 17.50 9.28 8.11
CA ASP A 124 17.29 9.45 9.56
C ASP A 124 16.37 10.64 9.95
N ALA A 125 15.85 11.39 8.98
CA ALA A 125 14.99 12.56 9.24
C ALA A 125 13.47 12.28 9.17
N LEU A 126 13.04 11.13 8.64
CA LEU A 126 11.61 10.81 8.41
C LEU A 126 11.15 9.61 9.26
N GLY A 127 11.36 9.73 10.57
CA GLY A 127 11.13 8.67 11.54
C GLY A 127 9.67 8.25 11.70
N GLY A 128 9.31 7.10 11.13
CA GLY A 128 8.06 6.39 11.42
C GLY A 128 8.29 4.88 11.51
N ALA A 129 7.44 4.18 12.26
CA ALA A 129 7.47 2.73 12.40
C ALA A 129 7.12 1.98 11.08
N MET A 130 6.60 2.69 10.08
CA MET A 130 6.34 2.20 8.72
C MET A 130 7.08 3.07 7.70
N PRO A 131 7.53 2.51 6.56
CA PRO A 131 8.31 3.24 5.56
C PRO A 131 7.62 4.52 5.08
N GLY A 132 8.37 5.62 5.02
CA GLY A 132 7.92 6.89 4.42
C GLY A 132 6.96 7.74 5.25
N MET A 133 6.54 7.27 6.43
CA MET A 133 5.64 8.05 7.30
C MET A 133 6.29 9.37 7.76
N ALA A 134 5.54 10.45 7.69
CA ALA A 134 5.89 11.73 8.29
C ALA A 134 5.87 11.63 9.82
N THR A 135 6.80 12.32 10.48
CA THR A 135 6.83 12.39 11.94
C THR A 135 5.71 13.33 12.47
N PRO A 136 5.35 13.25 13.76
CA PRO A 136 4.46 14.26 14.37
C PRO A 136 5.00 15.70 14.27
N ASP A 137 6.32 15.88 14.25
CA ASP A 137 6.96 17.19 14.11
C ASP A 137 6.85 17.70 12.66
N ASP A 138 6.95 16.81 11.67
CA ASP A 138 6.70 17.14 10.26
C ASP A 138 5.26 17.59 10.02
N LEU A 139 4.28 16.90 10.61
CA LEU A 139 2.85 17.27 10.51
C LEU A 139 2.57 18.62 11.19
N GLN A 140 3.19 18.87 12.34
CA GLN A 140 3.12 20.18 13.01
C GLN A 140 3.76 21.28 12.15
N LEU A 141 4.93 21.02 11.57
CA LEU A 141 5.61 21.95 10.70
C LEU A 141 4.75 22.26 9.47
N LEU A 142 4.22 21.25 8.79
CA LEU A 142 3.31 21.41 7.65
C LEU A 142 2.09 22.26 8.02
N SER A 143 1.50 22.02 9.19
CA SER A 143 0.37 22.80 9.69
C SER A 143 0.72 24.24 10.06
N SER A 144 2.00 24.55 10.30
CA SER A 144 2.45 25.90 10.66
C SER A 144 2.80 26.78 9.46
N LEU A 145 3.11 26.16 8.31
CA LEU A 145 3.51 26.84 7.08
C LEU A 145 2.28 27.24 6.25
N SER A 146 2.48 28.11 5.26
CA SER A 146 1.45 28.47 4.27
C SER A 146 2.10 28.82 2.93
N GLY A 147 1.31 28.83 1.86
CA GLY A 147 1.78 29.12 0.51
C GLY A 147 2.88 28.16 0.04
N VAL A 148 3.84 28.70 -0.72
CA VAL A 148 4.89 27.92 -1.39
C VAL A 148 5.73 27.11 -0.39
N GLU A 149 6.01 27.63 0.81
CA GLU A 149 6.76 26.88 1.82
C GLU A 149 6.01 25.62 2.27
N ALA A 150 4.69 25.71 2.49
CA ALA A 150 3.86 24.55 2.84
C ALA A 150 3.77 23.55 1.68
N GLU A 151 3.61 24.05 0.44
CA GLU A 151 3.54 23.22 -0.76
C GLU A 151 4.81 22.38 -0.94
N ARG A 152 5.99 23.01 -0.81
CA ARG A 152 7.27 22.31 -0.93
C ARG A 152 7.48 21.27 0.16
N LEU A 153 7.00 21.51 1.37
CA LEU A 153 7.07 20.53 2.45
C LEU A 153 6.09 19.37 2.19
N TYR A 154 4.85 19.67 1.86
CA TYR A 154 3.83 18.68 1.50
C TYR A 154 4.32 17.73 0.40
N LEU A 155 4.84 18.27 -0.70
CA LEU A 155 5.33 17.46 -1.82
C LEU A 155 6.49 16.54 -1.38
N ARG A 156 7.44 17.04 -0.59
CA ARG A 156 8.55 16.21 -0.08
C ARG A 156 8.08 15.09 0.84
N LEU A 157 7.17 15.41 1.77
CA LEU A 157 6.61 14.41 2.69
C LEU A 157 5.78 13.37 1.93
N MET A 158 4.90 13.80 1.03
CA MET A 158 4.04 12.91 0.26
C MET A 158 4.83 12.05 -0.72
N MET A 159 5.92 12.56 -1.30
CA MET A 159 6.83 11.72 -2.10
C MET A 159 7.50 10.63 -1.26
N ALA A 160 8.03 10.95 -0.07
CA ALA A 160 8.60 9.94 0.82
C ALA A 160 7.55 8.91 1.26
N HIS A 161 6.34 9.39 1.58
CA HIS A 161 5.20 8.56 1.95
C HIS A 161 4.83 7.59 0.82
N HIS A 162 4.68 8.08 -0.41
CA HIS A 162 4.36 7.24 -1.57
C HIS A 162 5.45 6.23 -1.89
N GLN A 163 6.72 6.58 -1.74
CA GLN A 163 7.83 5.63 -1.91
C GLN A 163 7.70 4.46 -0.91
N GLY A 164 7.38 4.76 0.35
CA GLY A 164 7.11 3.74 1.35
C GLY A 164 5.85 2.91 1.05
N GLY A 165 4.79 3.55 0.56
CA GLY A 165 3.57 2.87 0.14
C GLY A 165 3.78 1.88 -1.01
N VAL A 166 4.62 2.25 -1.99
CA VAL A 166 5.05 1.36 -3.08
C VAL A 166 5.84 0.17 -2.54
N GLU A 167 6.81 0.39 -1.65
CA GLU A 167 7.61 -0.69 -1.04
C GLU A 167 6.72 -1.72 -0.29
N MET A 168 5.73 -1.23 0.45
CA MET A 168 4.75 -2.08 1.14
C MET A 168 3.88 -2.86 0.14
N ALA A 169 3.39 -2.20 -0.91
CA ALA A 169 2.58 -2.85 -1.94
C ALA A 169 3.36 -3.93 -2.71
N GLU A 170 4.62 -3.68 -3.05
CA GLU A 170 5.50 -4.68 -3.65
C GLU A 170 5.79 -5.85 -2.69
N SER A 171 5.96 -5.56 -1.40
CA SER A 171 6.19 -6.56 -0.37
C SER A 171 5.01 -7.53 -0.22
N VAL A 172 3.76 -7.06 -0.31
CA VAL A 172 2.61 -7.97 -0.26
C VAL A 172 2.46 -8.75 -1.56
N LEU A 173 2.83 -8.19 -2.71
CA LEU A 173 2.83 -8.91 -3.99
C LEU A 173 3.81 -10.07 -4.03
N ALA A 174 4.90 -10.02 -3.25
CA ALA A 174 5.83 -11.13 -3.09
C ALA A 174 5.34 -12.23 -2.13
N ARG A 175 4.33 -11.93 -1.29
CA ARG A 175 3.92 -12.77 -0.15
C ARG A 175 2.46 -13.21 -0.17
N SER A 176 1.67 -12.72 -1.13
CA SER A 176 0.25 -13.05 -1.26
C SER A 176 -0.09 -13.65 -2.62
N ASN A 177 -0.89 -14.71 -2.61
CA ASN A 177 -1.57 -15.27 -3.78
C ASN A 177 -3.05 -14.85 -3.86
N ASP A 178 -3.54 -14.03 -2.93
CA ASP A 178 -4.93 -13.59 -2.94
C ASP A 178 -5.16 -12.61 -4.12
N PRO A 179 -6.04 -12.94 -5.07
CA PRO A 179 -6.21 -12.15 -6.29
C PRO A 179 -6.76 -10.74 -6.00
N GLN A 180 -7.54 -10.55 -4.94
CA GLN A 180 -8.09 -9.25 -4.58
C GLN A 180 -6.99 -8.35 -4.00
N VAL A 181 -6.16 -8.90 -3.11
CA VAL A 181 -5.01 -8.19 -2.53
C VAL A 181 -4.01 -7.80 -3.60
N ARG A 182 -3.66 -8.75 -4.48
CA ARG A 182 -2.70 -8.50 -5.57
C ARG A 182 -3.19 -7.42 -6.54
N THR A 183 -4.47 -7.45 -6.89
CA THR A 183 -5.07 -6.46 -7.79
C THR A 183 -4.98 -5.05 -7.21
N LEU A 184 -5.33 -4.89 -5.93
CA LEU A 184 -5.23 -3.59 -5.25
C LEU A 184 -3.77 -3.13 -5.17
N ALA A 185 -2.86 -3.98 -4.73
CA ALA A 185 -1.45 -3.64 -4.56
C ALA A 185 -0.79 -3.25 -5.90
N GLN A 186 -1.08 -3.95 -6.99
CA GLN A 186 -0.63 -3.55 -8.33
C GLN A 186 -1.20 -2.20 -8.77
N GLY A 187 -2.46 -1.92 -8.43
CA GLY A 187 -3.08 -0.61 -8.67
C GLY A 187 -2.39 0.50 -7.88
N MET A 188 -2.09 0.24 -6.59
CA MET A 188 -1.36 1.17 -5.72
C MET A 188 0.03 1.49 -6.27
N VAL A 189 0.81 0.49 -6.65
CA VAL A 189 2.16 0.71 -7.25
C VAL A 189 2.05 1.61 -8.47
N GLN A 190 1.17 1.27 -9.41
CA GLN A 190 1.03 2.04 -10.66
C GLN A 190 0.55 3.47 -10.43
N GLN A 191 -0.38 3.68 -9.50
CA GLN A 191 -0.92 5.01 -9.21
C GLN A 191 0.12 5.85 -8.46
N GLN A 192 0.71 5.32 -7.39
CA GLN A 192 1.66 6.06 -6.57
C GLN A 192 2.94 6.39 -7.33
N SER A 193 3.42 5.52 -8.24
CA SER A 193 4.55 5.87 -9.11
C SER A 193 4.26 7.06 -10.04
N LYS A 194 3.05 7.17 -10.59
CA LYS A 194 2.68 8.32 -11.43
C LYS A 194 2.54 9.61 -10.61
N GLU A 195 2.00 9.49 -9.39
CA GLU A 195 1.89 10.62 -8.46
C GLU A 195 3.28 11.08 -8.00
N LEU A 196 4.25 10.18 -7.82
CA LEU A 196 5.65 10.52 -7.55
C LEU A 196 6.27 11.38 -8.66
N ASP A 197 6.11 10.96 -9.92
CA ASP A 197 6.60 11.72 -11.07
C ASP A 197 5.98 13.12 -11.10
N TYR A 198 4.66 13.21 -10.95
CA TYR A 198 3.94 14.48 -10.98
C TYR A 198 4.31 15.40 -9.80
N MET A 199 4.45 14.86 -8.58
CA MET A 199 4.89 15.64 -7.42
C MET A 199 6.31 16.17 -7.59
N SER A 200 7.21 15.40 -8.22
CA SER A 200 8.57 15.83 -8.55
C SER A 200 8.57 17.03 -9.50
N GLU A 201 7.73 17.00 -10.54
CA GLU A 201 7.55 18.12 -11.47
C GLU A 201 7.01 19.38 -10.76
N LEU A 202 5.97 19.21 -9.93
CA LEU A 202 5.38 20.32 -9.16
C LEU A 202 6.38 20.93 -8.17
N LEU A 203 7.24 20.11 -7.55
CA LEU A 203 8.27 20.56 -6.62
C LEU A 203 9.36 21.35 -7.35
N ALA A 204 9.80 20.88 -8.51
CA ALA A 204 10.79 21.58 -9.33
C ALA A 204 10.28 22.96 -9.80
N ALA A 205 9.00 23.05 -10.16
CA ALA A 205 8.35 24.29 -10.58
C ALA A 205 8.20 25.35 -9.45
N ARG A 206 8.40 24.95 -8.19
CA ARG A 206 8.24 25.78 -6.98
C ARG A 206 9.61 26.12 -6.35
N SER A 207 10.60 26.43 -7.19
CA SER A 207 12.00 26.70 -6.81
C SER A 207 12.22 28.04 -6.12
#